data_AF-A0A699VPV4-F1
#
_entry.id   AF-A0A699VPV4-F1
#
_cell.length_a   1.000
_cell.length_b   1.000
_cell.length_c   1.000
_cell.angle_alpha   90.00
_cell.angle_beta   90.00
_cell.angle_gamma   90.00
#
_symmetry.space_group_name_H-M   'P 1'
#
loop_
_entity.id
_entity.type
_entity.pdbx_description
1 polymer ?
#
loop_
_entity_poly.entity_id
_entity_poly.type
_entity_poly.pdbx_seq_one_letter_code
_entity_poly.pdbx_strand_id
1 'polypeptide(L)'
;DNGTEFVNQTLRDFYEEVGISHETSVVRSPQQNVVVKRRNRTLIEAARTIRIVEMIHVDFDELTAMASEQSSSGPTLNDMIHGTISSGLVQKPSSSTSYVPPSRND
;
A
#
# COMPACT_ATOMS: atom_id res chain seq x y z
N ASP A 1 38.94 3.15 -9.94
CA ASP A 1 38.76 2.16 -11.02
C ASP A 1 39.84 2.45 -12.05
N ASN A 2 40.36 1.45 -12.76
CA ASN A 2 41.33 1.64 -13.85
C ASN A 2 40.68 1.47 -15.23
N GLY A 3 39.34 1.50 -15.31
CA GLY A 3 38.65 1.66 -16.57
C GLY A 3 39.18 2.88 -17.34
N THR A 4 39.40 2.72 -18.64
CA THR A 4 39.93 3.76 -19.54
C THR A 4 39.04 5.01 -19.59
N GLU A 5 37.78 4.90 -19.19
CA GLU A 5 36.80 5.99 -19.04
C GLU A 5 37.20 7.05 -17.98
N PHE A 6 38.01 6.66 -16.99
CA PHE A 6 38.50 7.55 -15.93
C PHE A 6 39.97 7.94 -16.10
N VAL A 7 40.65 7.43 -17.13
CA VAL A 7 42.08 7.68 -17.38
C VAL A 7 42.25 8.31 -18.76
N ASN A 8 41.81 9.56 -18.90
CA ASN A 8 41.95 10.38 -20.10
C ASN A 8 42.76 11.65 -19.78
N GLN A 9 43.69 12.03 -20.67
CA GLN A 9 44.56 13.19 -20.46
C GLN A 9 43.76 14.50 -20.33
N THR A 10 42.72 14.70 -21.16
CA THR A 10 41.84 15.87 -21.09
C THR A 10 41.13 16.00 -19.75
N LEU A 11 40.72 14.88 -19.14
CA LEU A 11 40.10 14.90 -17.81
C LEU A 11 41.11 15.22 -16.71
N ARG A 12 42.35 14.74 -16.85
CA ARG A 12 43.42 15.05 -15.91
C ARG A 12 43.76 16.55 -15.94
N ASP A 13 43.89 17.13 -17.13
CA ASP A 13 44.17 18.56 -17.30
C ASP A 13 43.04 19.41 -16.70
N PHE A 14 41.78 19.02 -16.92
CA PHE A 14 40.61 19.67 -16.31
C PHE A 14 40.66 19.62 -14.78
N TYR A 15 40.94 18.45 -14.19
CA TYR A 15 40.99 18.31 -12.73
C TYR A 15 42.12 19.15 -12.12
N GLU A 16 43.27 19.23 -12.79
CA GLU A 16 44.38 20.08 -12.36
C GLU A 16 44.01 21.57 -12.41
N GLU A 17 43.31 22.01 -13.47
CA GLU A 17 42.80 23.38 -13.61
C GLU A 17 41.83 23.77 -12.48
N VAL A 18 40.91 22.88 -12.11
CA VAL A 18 39.95 23.14 -11.02
C VAL A 18 40.51 22.83 -9.62
N GLY A 19 41.79 22.44 -9.52
CA GLY A 19 42.46 22.17 -8.25
C GLY A 19 42.01 20.88 -7.55
N ILE A 20 41.47 19.92 -8.30
CA ILE A 20 41.01 18.63 -7.80
C ILE A 20 42.08 17.56 -8.05
N SER A 21 42.51 16.87 -7.00
CA SER A 21 43.43 15.73 -7.13
C SER A 21 42.71 14.48 -7.66
N HIS A 22 43.21 13.91 -8.75
CA HIS A 22 42.65 12.68 -9.33
C HIS A 22 43.49 11.45 -8.96
N GLU A 23 42.93 10.57 -8.13
CA GLU A 23 43.53 9.30 -7.73
C GLU A 23 42.79 8.11 -8.38
N THR A 24 43.52 7.23 -9.06
CA THR A 24 42.98 6.00 -9.62
C THR A 24 43.27 4.83 -8.68
N SER A 25 42.24 4.02 -8.38
CA SER A 25 42.41 2.89 -7.46
C SER A 25 43.27 1.77 -8.08
N VAL A 26 44.34 1.36 -7.39
CA VAL A 26 45.12 0.18 -7.77
C VAL A 26 44.31 -1.11 -7.51
N VAL A 27 44.48 -2.11 -8.38
CA VAL A 27 43.77 -3.42 -8.38
C VAL A 27 43.70 -4.13 -7.03
N ARG A 28 44.60 -3.85 -6.08
CA ARG A 28 44.67 -4.53 -4.78
C ARG A 28 44.14 -3.73 -3.58
N SER A 29 43.67 -2.50 -3.75
CA SER A 29 43.09 -1.72 -2.64
C SER A 29 41.94 -0.80 -3.11
N PRO A 30 40.72 -1.34 -3.25
CA PRO A 30 39.57 -0.62 -3.78
C PRO A 30 38.64 -0.11 -2.66
N GLN A 31 39.16 0.30 -1.50
CA GLN A 31 38.36 0.67 -0.34
C GLN A 31 37.35 1.78 -0.68
N GLN A 32 37.77 2.76 -1.48
CA GLN A 32 36.90 3.81 -2.02
C GLN A 32 35.79 3.23 -2.92
N ASN A 33 36.10 2.24 -3.76
CA ASN A 33 35.11 1.58 -4.62
C ASN A 33 34.07 0.79 -3.81
N VAL A 34 34.45 0.22 -2.67
CA VAL A 34 33.51 -0.48 -1.78
C VAL A 34 32.48 0.49 -1.19
N VAL A 35 32.91 1.70 -0.80
CA VAL A 35 32.00 2.75 -0.31
C VAL A 35 31.09 3.22 -1.42
N VAL A 36 31.62 3.47 -2.63
CA VAL A 36 30.83 3.86 -3.80
C VAL A 36 29.79 2.79 -4.15
N LYS A 37 30.18 1.51 -4.17
CA LYS A 37 29.26 0.39 -4.41
C LYS A 37 28.14 0.31 -3.38
N ARG A 38 28.45 0.51 -2.08
CA ARG A 38 27.42 0.56 -1.02
C ARG A 38 26.46 1.74 -1.20
N ARG A 39 26.99 2.93 -1.52
CA ARG A 39 26.17 4.12 -1.78
C ARG A 39 25.26 3.93 -3.00
N ASN A 40 25.81 3.40 -4.09
CA ASN A 40 25.05 3.10 -5.31
C ASN A 40 23.92 2.09 -5.03
N ARG A 41 24.21 0.99 -4.33
CA ARG A 41 23.18 0.04 -3.90
C ARG A 41 22.07 0.72 -3.10
N THR A 42 22.42 1.58 -2.15
CA THR A 42 21.45 2.30 -1.32
C THR A 42 20.55 3.22 -2.16
N LEU A 43 21.13 3.95 -3.12
CA LEU A 43 20.38 4.82 -4.02
C LEU A 43 19.39 4.05 -4.90
N ILE A 44 19.80 2.88 -5.42
CA ILE A 44 18.94 2.01 -6.22
C ILE A 44 17.74 1.53 -5.40
N GLU A 45 17.96 1.06 -4.17
CA GLU A 45 16.85 0.60 -3.32
C GLU A 45 15.94 1.74 -2.88
N ALA A 46 16.48 2.93 -2.60
CA ALA A 46 15.68 4.11 -2.30
C ALA A 46 14.77 4.49 -3.48
N ALA A 47 15.32 4.54 -4.70
CA ALA A 47 14.55 4.82 -5.90
C ALA A 47 13.44 3.78 -6.16
N ARG A 48 13.72 2.49 -5.93
CA ARG A 48 12.69 1.43 -6.00
C ARG A 48 11.58 1.65 -4.98
N THR A 49 11.95 1.98 -3.75
CA THR A 49 10.99 2.22 -2.66
C THR A 49 10.07 3.40 -3.00
N ILE A 50 10.63 4.51 -3.48
CA ILE A 50 9.85 5.68 -3.92
C ILE A 50 8.86 5.29 -5.01
N ARG A 51 9.30 4.56 -6.03
CA ARG A 51 8.44 4.11 -7.13
C ARG A 51 7.30 3.20 -6.65
N ILE A 52 7.55 2.34 -5.67
CA ILE A 52 6.52 1.46 -5.10
C ILE A 52 5.51 2.28 -4.29
N VAL A 53 5.98 3.24 -3.48
CA VAL A 53 5.10 4.14 -2.71
C VAL A 53 4.22 4.99 -3.64
N GLU A 54 4.79 5.50 -4.72
CA GLU A 54 4.05 6.26 -5.75
C GLU A 54 2.99 5.39 -6.44
N MET A 55 3.31 4.13 -6.74
CA MET A 55 2.36 3.20 -7.36
C MET A 55 1.22 2.83 -6.41
N ILE A 56 1.51 2.57 -5.13
CA ILE A 56 0.50 2.23 -4.12
C ILE A 56 -0.37 3.45 -3.76
N HIS A 57 0.11 4.69 -3.94
CA HIS A 57 -0.69 5.90 -3.74
C HIS A 57 -1.88 5.99 -4.73
N VAL A 58 -1.82 5.31 -5.88
CA VAL A 58 -2.92 5.28 -6.85
C VAL A 58 -4.07 4.36 -6.40
N ASP A 59 -3.83 3.47 -5.44
CA ASP A 59 -4.76 2.36 -5.19
C ASP A 59 -5.76 2.58 -4.04
N PHE A 60 -5.55 3.55 -3.14
CA PHE A 60 -6.47 3.70 -1.98
C PHE A 60 -7.76 4.45 -2.31
N ASP A 61 -7.68 5.54 -3.08
CA ASP A 61 -8.85 6.34 -3.43
C ASP A 61 -9.74 5.58 -4.43
N GLU A 62 -9.14 4.91 -5.42
CA GLU A 62 -9.85 4.07 -6.39
C GLU A 62 -10.49 2.85 -5.73
N LEU A 63 -9.76 2.14 -4.85
CA LEU A 63 -10.30 1.00 -4.09
C LEU A 63 -11.44 1.42 -3.16
N THR A 64 -11.34 2.60 -2.53
CA THR A 64 -12.39 3.15 -1.67
C THR A 64 -13.64 3.50 -2.47
N ALA A 65 -13.48 4.06 -3.67
CA ALA A 65 -14.59 4.33 -4.58
C ALA A 65 -15.29 3.03 -5.03
N MET A 66 -14.53 2.01 -5.45
CA MET A 66 -15.07 0.71 -5.86
C MET A 66 -15.79 -0.02 -4.72
N ALA A 67 -15.28 0.07 -3.49
CA ALA A 67 -15.92 -0.53 -2.31
C ALA A 67 -17.23 0.18 -1.91
N SER A 68 -17.31 1.50 -2.11
CA SER A 68 -18.52 2.29 -1.87
C SER A 68 -19.67 1.91 -2.81
N GLU A 69 -19.37 1.67 -4.09
CA GLU A 69 -20.38 1.26 -5.08
C GLU A 69 -21.01 -0.10 -4.76
N GLN A 70 -20.18 -1.08 -4.38
CA GLN A 70 -20.65 -2.43 -3.96
C GLN A 70 -21.53 -2.38 -2.71
N SER A 71 -21.20 -1.49 -1.76
CA SER A 71 -21.95 -1.33 -0.51
C SER A 71 -23.28 -0.60 -0.68
N SER A 72 -23.40 0.23 -1.73
CA SER A 72 -24.67 0.89 -2.08
C SER A 72 -25.64 -0.05 -2.81
N SER A 73 -25.13 -1.12 -3.42
CA SER A 73 -25.90 -2.18 -4.09
C SER A 73 -26.30 -3.29 -3.10
N GLY A 74 -26.78 -2.92 -1.92
CA GLY A 74 -27.60 -3.81 -1.11
C GLY A 74 -28.98 -3.96 -1.78
N PRO A 75 -29.69 -5.09 -1.66
CA PRO A 75 -31.03 -5.20 -2.22
C PRO A 75 -31.92 -4.12 -1.59
N THR A 76 -32.44 -3.22 -2.43
CA THR A 76 -33.40 -2.19 -2.07
C THR A 76 -34.49 -2.81 -1.20
N LEU A 77 -34.55 -2.43 0.09
CA LEU A 77 -35.51 -2.93 1.09
C LEU A 77 -36.98 -2.71 0.67
N ASN A 78 -37.21 -1.94 -0.41
CA ASN A 78 -38.53 -1.60 -0.90
C ASN A 78 -39.13 -2.70 -1.81
N ASP A 79 -38.32 -3.65 -2.30
CA ASP A 79 -38.82 -4.74 -3.16
C ASP A 79 -39.42 -5.92 -2.39
N MET A 80 -39.36 -5.89 -1.05
CA MET A 80 -39.95 -6.94 -0.21
C MET A 80 -41.40 -6.65 0.21
N ILE A 81 -42.00 -5.53 -0.22
CA ILE A 81 -43.36 -5.12 0.18
C ILE A 81 -44.44 -5.40 -0.89
N HIS A 82 -44.12 -5.70 -2.15
CA HIS A 82 -45.16 -5.79 -3.21
C HIS A 82 -45.52 -7.20 -3.71
N GLY A 83 -44.95 -8.28 -3.17
CA GLY A 83 -44.99 -9.58 -3.85
C GLY A 83 -45.85 -10.70 -3.27
N THR A 84 -46.37 -10.63 -2.04
CA THR A 84 -46.95 -11.84 -1.42
C THR A 84 -48.06 -11.54 -0.41
N ILE A 85 -49.20 -11.07 -0.90
CA ILE A 85 -50.48 -11.28 -0.21
C ILE A 85 -51.38 -12.10 -1.12
N SER A 86 -51.12 -13.40 -1.15
CA SER A 86 -52.10 -14.39 -1.57
C SER A 86 -51.87 -15.65 -0.74
N SER A 87 -52.61 -15.77 0.36
CA SER A 87 -53.33 -17.00 0.73
C SER A 87 -54.05 -16.78 2.05
N GLY A 88 -55.35 -17.06 2.09
CA GLY A 88 -56.19 -16.90 3.26
C GLY A 88 -55.71 -17.76 4.44
N LEU A 89 -55.37 -17.10 5.55
CA LEU A 89 -55.27 -17.74 6.85
C LEU A 89 -55.97 -16.84 7.87
N VAL A 90 -57.05 -17.38 8.44
CA VAL A 90 -57.79 -16.82 9.57
C VAL A 90 -56.81 -16.50 10.69
N GLN A 91 -56.75 -15.24 11.13
CA GLN A 91 -56.03 -14.86 12.34
C GLN A 91 -56.76 -15.47 13.54
N LYS A 92 -56.16 -16.49 14.16
CA LYS A 92 -56.56 -16.94 15.49
C LYS A 92 -55.83 -16.09 16.52
N PRO A 93 -56.52 -15.47 17.50
CA PRO A 93 -55.82 -14.70 18.52
C PRO A 93 -55.05 -15.65 19.43
N SER A 94 -53.73 -15.47 19.52
CA SER A 94 -52.90 -16.11 20.55
C SER A 94 -53.33 -15.58 21.92
N SER A 95 -53.81 -16.48 22.77
CA SER A 95 -54.22 -16.16 24.14
C SER A 95 -53.00 -15.70 24.94
N SER A 96 -53.04 -14.47 25.47
CA SER A 96 -52.00 -13.92 26.34
C SER A 96 -52.20 -14.47 27.75
N THR A 97 -51.48 -15.54 28.11
CA THR A 97 -51.41 -15.99 29.50
C THR A 97 -50.44 -15.09 30.27
N SER A 98 -50.97 -14.28 31.19
CA SER A 98 -50.20 -13.45 32.12
C SER A 98 -49.40 -14.32 33.09
N TYR A 99 -48.10 -14.06 33.23
CA TYR A 99 -47.21 -14.77 34.15
C TYR A 99 -47.29 -14.16 35.57
N VAL A 100 -47.47 -15.01 36.58
CA VAL A 100 -47.44 -14.62 38.01
C VAL A 100 -46.20 -15.26 38.66
N PRO A 101 -45.25 -14.48 39.21
CA PRO A 101 -44.06 -15.03 39.85
C PRO A 101 -44.38 -15.65 41.23
N PRO A 102 -43.63 -16.68 41.67
CA PRO A 102 -43.89 -17.33 42.96
C PRO A 102 -43.47 -16.45 44.14
N SER A 103 -44.31 -16.38 45.17
CA SER A 103 -44.00 -15.73 46.44
C SER A 103 -43.01 -16.59 47.25
N ARG A 104 -41.94 -15.94 47.72
CA ARG A 104 -40.93 -16.53 48.60
C ARG A 104 -41.42 -16.45 50.04
N ASN A 105 -41.57 -17.60 50.70
CA ASN A 105 -41.79 -17.67 52.14
C ASN A 105 -40.42 -17.89 52.80
N ASP A 106 -40.08 -17.06 53.80
CA ASP A 106 -38.88 -17.21 54.63
C ASP A 106 -39.01 -18.37 55.63
#